data_AF-A0A3D4LTS2-F1
#
_entry.id   AF-A0A3D4LTS2-F1
#
_cell.length_a   1.000
_cell.length_b   1.000
_cell.length_c   1.000
_cell.angle_alpha   90.00
_cell.angle_beta   90.00
_cell.angle_gamma   90.00
#
_symmetry.space_group_name_H-M   'P 1'
#
loop_
_entity.id
_entity.type
_entity.pdbx_description
1 polymer ?
#
loop_
_entity_poly.entity_id
_entity_poly.type
_entity_poly.pdbx_seq_one_letter_code
_entity_poly.pdbx_strand_id
1 'polypeptide(L)'
;MSGETQLLMEQLVDAVKRTQEYNQYQTLLENVRKRPEIYQRIGEFRRRSIAFQMTDHANPIEENNQLQKEFADLQVNGLANEFLAAEHQYCMMIKRMQGYFLENLDLALEFLDE
;
A
#
# COMPACT_ATOMS: atom_id res chain seq x y z
N MET A 1 2.85 -14.37 -22.03
CA MET A 1 2.33 -13.11 -22.61
C MET A 1 2.77 -13.04 -24.06
N SER A 2 1.90 -12.58 -24.98
CA SER A 2 2.37 -12.23 -26.32
C SER A 2 3.39 -11.09 -26.22
N GLY A 3 4.26 -10.93 -27.22
CA GLY A 3 5.26 -9.84 -27.23
C GLY A 3 4.62 -8.45 -27.14
N GLU A 4 3.42 -8.28 -27.70
CA GLU A 4 2.66 -7.03 -27.64
C GLU A 4 2.12 -6.75 -26.23
N THR A 5 1.56 -7.75 -25.55
CA THR A 5 1.08 -7.58 -24.17
C THR A 5 2.22 -7.25 -23.20
N GLN A 6 3.41 -7.85 -23.41
CA GLN A 6 4.60 -7.53 -22.64
C GLN A 6 5.01 -6.05 -22.79
N LEU A 7 5.04 -5.57 -24.04
CA LEU A 7 5.39 -4.17 -24.33
C LEU A 7 4.40 -3.17 -23.71
N LEU A 8 3.10 -3.47 -23.76
CA LEU A 8 2.06 -2.62 -23.16
C LEU A 8 2.16 -2.60 -21.63
N MET A 9 2.50 -3.72 -21.01
CA MET A 9 2.75 -3.80 -19.57
C MET A 9 3.97 -2.96 -19.16
N GLU A 10 5.04 -2.98 -19.94
CA GLU A 10 6.22 -2.13 -19.70
C GLU A 10 5.88 -0.64 -19.81
N GLN A 11 5.12 -0.24 -20.83
CA GLN A 11 4.65 1.14 -20.97
C GLN A 11 3.76 1.59 -19.81
N LEU A 12 2.88 0.71 -19.33
CA LEU A 12 2.04 0.98 -18.16
C LEU A 12 2.90 1.19 -16.90
N VAL A 13 3.89 0.34 -16.66
CA VAL A 13 4.80 0.47 -15.52
C VAL A 13 5.55 1.80 -15.58
N ASP A 14 6.03 2.20 -16.75
CA ASP A 14 6.71 3.48 -16.92
C ASP A 14 5.77 4.68 -16.75
N ALA A 15 4.51 4.57 -17.18
CA ALA A 15 3.50 5.58 -16.91
C ALA A 15 3.23 5.70 -15.40
N VAL A 16 3.09 4.57 -14.69
CA VAL A 16 2.92 4.54 -13.23
C VAL A 16 4.10 5.18 -12.50
N LYS A 17 5.34 4.94 -12.94
CA LYS A 17 6.53 5.58 -12.36
C LYS A 17 6.55 7.10 -12.54
N ARG A 18 5.82 7.63 -13.51
CA ARG A 18 5.72 9.09 -13.76
C ARG A 18 4.59 9.74 -12.97
N THR A 19 3.74 8.99 -12.28
CA THR A 19 2.66 9.58 -11.50
C THR A 19 3.17 10.27 -10.24
N GLN A 20 2.38 11.22 -9.74
CA GLN A 20 2.72 11.97 -8.54
C GLN A 20 2.77 11.04 -7.32
N GLU A 21 1.84 10.09 -7.23
CA GLU A 21 1.72 9.13 -6.13
C GLU A 21 2.98 8.28 -6.01
N TYR A 22 3.50 7.76 -7.13
CA TYR A 22 4.74 6.99 -7.13
C TYR A 22 5.94 7.85 -6.70
N ASN A 23 6.11 9.02 -7.32
CA ASN A 23 7.26 9.89 -7.06
C ASN A 23 7.27 10.41 -5.62
N GLN A 24 6.10 10.77 -5.09
CA GLN A 24 5.95 11.22 -3.71
C GLN A 24 6.26 10.09 -2.73
N TYR A 25 5.76 8.88 -2.97
CA TYR A 25 6.09 7.71 -2.16
C TYR A 25 7.59 7.40 -2.18
N GLN A 26 8.23 7.39 -3.35
CA GLN A 26 9.67 7.13 -3.45
C GLN A 26 10.51 8.20 -2.73
N THR A 27 10.17 9.48 -2.90
CA THR A 27 10.88 10.59 -2.24
C THR A 27 10.78 10.49 -0.72
N LEU A 28 9.59 10.22 -0.19
CA LEU A 28 9.37 10.07 1.24
C LEU A 28 10.04 8.79 1.77
N LEU A 29 10.05 7.71 0.99
CA LEU A 29 10.76 6.48 1.34
C LEU A 29 12.25 6.73 1.52
N GLU A 30 12.88 7.47 0.61
CA GLU A 30 14.29 7.85 0.73
C GLU A 30 14.55 8.70 1.97
N ASN A 31 13.65 9.64 2.28
CA ASN A 31 13.78 10.50 3.46
C ASN A 31 13.60 9.73 4.78
N VAL A 32 12.65 8.81 4.83
CA VAL A 32 12.45 7.92 5.99
C VAL A 32 13.64 6.96 6.15
N ARG A 33 14.21 6.42 5.05
CA ARG A 33 15.39 5.56 5.11
C ARG A 33 16.63 6.25 5.68
N LYS A 34 16.77 7.57 5.53
CA LYS A 34 17.83 8.36 6.17
C LYS A 34 17.66 8.46 7.69
N ARG A 35 16.50 8.08 8.23
CA ARG A 35 16.18 8.12 9.67
C ARG A 35 15.78 6.72 10.15
N PRO A 36 16.76 5.89 10.57
CA PRO A 36 16.53 4.47 10.87
C PRO A 36 15.51 4.25 12.00
N GLU A 37 15.44 5.13 12.99
CA GLU A 37 14.47 5.06 14.10
C GLU A 37 13.02 5.12 13.58
N ILE A 38 12.74 6.07 12.67
CA ILE A 38 11.42 6.25 12.08
C ILE A 38 11.10 5.07 11.16
N TYR A 39 12.07 4.65 10.33
CA TYR A 39 11.90 3.51 9.44
C TYR A 39 11.58 2.22 10.18
N GLN A 40 12.26 1.96 11.31
CA GLN A 40 11.99 0.80 12.14
C GLN A 40 10.58 0.83 12.72
N ARG A 41 10.16 1.98 13.25
CA ARG A 41 8.83 2.16 13.85
C ARG A 41 7.70 1.98 12.83
N ILE A 42 7.86 2.54 11.63
CA ILE A 42 6.95 2.30 10.50
C ILE A 42 6.94 0.82 10.11
N GLY A 43 8.09 0.16 10.11
CA GLY A 43 8.20 -1.28 9.85
C GLY A 43 7.45 -2.13 10.88
N GLU A 44 7.49 -1.75 12.15
CA GLU A 44 6.66 -2.38 13.19
C GLU A 44 5.16 -2.18 12.93
N PHE A 45 4.74 -0.95 12.61
CA PHE A 45 3.35 -0.65 12.26
C PHE A 45 2.86 -1.52 11.11
N ARG A 46 3.63 -1.60 10.01
CA ARG A 46 3.27 -2.42 8.83
C ARG A 46 3.13 -3.89 9.18
N ARG A 47 4.10 -4.46 9.92
CA ARG A 47 4.04 -5.88 10.33
C ARG A 47 2.79 -6.16 11.14
N ARG A 48 2.47 -5.30 12.11
CA ARG A 48 1.28 -5.48 12.93
C ARG A 48 -0.01 -5.26 12.15
N SER A 49 -0.05 -4.28 11.24
CA SER A 49 -1.20 -4.04 10.38
C SER A 49 -1.46 -5.21 9.42
N ILE A 50 -0.41 -5.86 8.89
CA ILE A 50 -0.54 -7.04 8.03
C ILE A 50 -0.98 -8.25 8.85
N ALA A 51 -0.36 -8.50 10.01
CA ALA A 51 -0.77 -9.57 10.91
C ALA A 51 -2.25 -9.42 11.33
N PHE A 52 -2.67 -8.18 11.57
CA PHE A 52 -4.07 -7.83 11.85
C PHE A 52 -4.99 -8.14 10.67
N GLN A 53 -4.60 -7.83 9.44
CA GLN A 53 -5.40 -8.16 8.25
C GLN A 53 -5.46 -9.66 7.93
N MET A 54 -4.46 -10.44 8.38
CA MET A 54 -4.37 -11.88 8.11
C MET A 54 -5.04 -12.76 9.16
N THR A 55 -5.50 -12.20 10.27
CA THR A 55 -6.12 -12.95 11.36
C THR A 55 -7.60 -12.62 11.45
N ASP A 56 -8.46 -13.61 11.67
CA ASP A 56 -9.87 -13.38 11.98
C ASP A 56 -9.98 -12.81 13.40
N HIS A 57 -10.33 -11.53 13.49
CA HIS A 57 -10.45 -10.80 14.74
C HIS A 57 -11.89 -10.78 15.24
N ALA A 58 -12.09 -11.11 16.52
CA ALA A 58 -13.42 -11.06 17.13
C ALA A 58 -13.96 -9.61 17.23
N ASN A 59 -13.07 -8.61 17.39
CA ASN A 59 -13.42 -7.18 17.48
C ASN A 59 -12.47 -6.30 16.63
N PRO A 60 -12.58 -6.34 15.28
CA PRO A 60 -11.62 -5.70 14.38
C PRO A 60 -11.60 -4.16 14.52
N ILE A 61 -12.72 -3.53 14.86
CA ILE A 61 -12.81 -2.07 15.01
C ILE A 61 -12.00 -1.59 16.22
N GLU A 62 -12.09 -2.30 17.35
CA GLU A 62 -11.44 -1.90 18.60
C GLU A 62 -9.94 -2.19 18.59
N GLU A 63 -9.54 -3.34 18.06
CA GLU A 63 -8.13 -3.69 17.86
C GLU A 63 -7.44 -2.76 16.86
N ASN A 64 -8.12 -2.36 15.77
CA ASN A 64 -7.59 -1.37 14.84
C ASN A 64 -7.45 0.02 15.49
N ASN A 65 -8.41 0.44 16.32
CA ASN A 65 -8.29 1.69 17.08
C ASN A 65 -7.14 1.66 18.09
N GLN A 66 -6.91 0.50 18.73
CA GLN A 66 -5.79 0.30 19.64
C GLN A 66 -4.46 0.40 18.89
N LEU A 67 -4.37 -0.22 17.71
CA LEU A 67 -3.20 -0.12 16.82
C LEU A 67 -2.96 1.33 16.40
N GLN A 68 -4.00 2.08 16.00
CA GLN A 68 -3.84 3.50 15.67
C GLN A 68 -3.36 4.34 16.86
N LYS A 69 -3.84 4.06 18.08
CA LYS A 69 -3.36 4.74 19.29
C LYS A 69 -1.91 4.39 19.62
N GLU A 70 -1.52 3.13 19.47
CA GLU A 70 -0.17 2.65 19.77
C GLU A 70 0.90 3.27 18.85
N PHE A 71 0.50 3.61 17.62
CA PHE A 71 1.36 4.28 16.64
C PHE A 71 1.00 5.76 16.47
N ALA A 72 0.36 6.39 17.46
CA ALA A 72 0.11 7.83 17.47
C ALA A 72 1.41 8.64 17.40
N ASP A 73 2.53 8.08 17.86
CA ASP A 73 3.86 8.67 17.69
C ASP A 73 4.25 8.89 16.22
N LEU A 74 3.78 8.03 15.31
CA LEU A 74 3.96 8.20 13.86
C LEU A 74 3.09 9.33 13.31
N GLN A 75 1.93 9.60 13.91
CA GLN A 75 1.07 10.73 13.53
C GLN A 75 1.66 12.07 13.99
N VAL A 76 2.33 12.09 15.14
CA VAL A 76 3.06 13.27 15.65
C VAL A 76 4.32 13.55 14.83
N ASN A 77 4.95 12.50 14.29
CA ASN A 77 6.09 12.65 13.40
C ASN A 77 5.65 12.99 11.97
N GLY A 78 5.72 14.28 11.61
CA GLY A 78 5.28 14.76 10.29
C GLY A 78 5.82 13.96 9.10
N LEU A 79 7.10 13.55 9.15
CA LEU A 79 7.71 12.74 8.09
C LEU A 79 7.09 11.33 8.00
N ALA A 80 6.83 10.69 9.14
CA ALA A 80 6.23 9.36 9.16
C ALA A 80 4.76 9.39 8.72
N ASN A 81 4.01 10.41 9.18
CA ASN A 81 2.62 10.61 8.78
C ASN A 81 2.49 10.87 7.28
N GLU A 82 3.30 11.78 6.73
CA GLU A 82 3.34 12.05 5.29
C GLU A 82 3.70 10.81 4.48
N PHE A 83 4.68 10.03 4.96
CA PHE A 83 5.08 8.79 4.31
C PHE A 83 3.96 7.75 4.29
N LEU A 84 3.29 7.51 5.43
CA LEU A 84 2.19 6.55 5.51
C LEU A 84 1.00 6.97 4.64
N ALA A 85 0.70 8.28 4.59
CA ALA A 85 -0.32 8.81 3.71
C ALA A 85 0.03 8.58 2.23
N ALA A 86 1.28 8.87 1.82
CA ALA A 86 1.74 8.63 0.45
C ALA A 86 1.77 7.15 0.09
N GLU A 87 2.19 6.28 1.00
CA GLU A 87 2.11 4.82 0.83
C GLU A 87 0.67 4.36 0.62
N HIS A 88 -0.27 4.85 1.43
CA HIS A 88 -1.67 4.48 1.30
C HIS A 88 -2.23 4.89 -0.06
N GLN A 89 -1.98 6.12 -0.51
CA GLN A 89 -2.41 6.59 -1.84
C GLN A 89 -1.81 5.74 -2.96
N TYR A 90 -0.52 5.43 -2.89
CA TYR A 90 0.14 4.58 -3.89
C TYR A 90 -0.44 3.15 -3.92
N CYS A 91 -0.71 2.56 -2.75
CA CYS A 91 -1.32 1.24 -2.65
C CYS A 91 -2.75 1.22 -3.22
N MET A 92 -3.55 2.26 -2.93
CA MET A 92 -4.90 2.40 -3.49
C MET A 92 -4.88 2.52 -5.01
N MET A 93 -3.92 3.27 -5.58
CA MET A 93 -3.74 3.36 -7.02
C MET A 93 -3.43 1.98 -7.65
N ILE A 94 -2.54 1.20 -7.03
CA ILE A 94 -2.24 -0.18 -7.49
C ILE A 94 -3.47 -1.07 -7.40
N LYS A 95 -4.18 -1.07 -6.28
CA LYS A 95 -5.41 -1.87 -6.10
C LYS A 95 -6.45 -1.53 -7.15
N ARG A 96 -6.62 -0.25 -7.49
CA ARG A 96 -7.55 0.18 -8.53
C ARG A 96 -7.13 -0.34 -9.92
N MET A 97 -5.84 -0.32 -10.25
CA MET A 97 -5.35 -0.91 -11.50
C MET A 97 -5.59 -2.43 -11.54
N GLN A 98 -5.31 -3.14 -10.44
CA GLN A 98 -5.58 -4.58 -10.33
C GLN A 98 -7.07 -4.90 -10.49
N GLY A 99 -7.94 -4.13 -9.82
CA GLY A 99 -9.39 -4.25 -9.98
C GLY A 99 -9.85 -4.02 -11.42
N TYR A 100 -9.31 -3.00 -12.09
CA TYR A 100 -9.57 -2.77 -13.51
C TYR A 100 -9.19 -3.97 -14.38
N PHE A 101 -8.03 -4.59 -14.13
CA PHE A 101 -7.66 -5.82 -14.85
C PHE A 101 -8.59 -6.98 -14.55
N LEU A 102 -8.97 -7.19 -13.29
CA LEU A 102 -9.89 -8.26 -12.90
C LEU A 102 -11.28 -8.09 -13.50
N GLU A 103 -11.78 -6.86 -13.61
CA GLU A 103 -13.09 -6.53 -14.19
C GLU A 103 -13.12 -6.62 -15.72
N ASN A 104 -11.99 -6.35 -16.39
CA ASN A 104 -11.94 -6.22 -17.86
C ASN A 104 -11.25 -7.40 -18.56
N LEU A 105 -10.58 -8.27 -17.82
CA LEU A 105 -10.11 -9.55 -18.33
C LEU A 105 -11.17 -10.57 -17.93
N ASP A 106 -11.69 -11.35 -18.89
CA ASP A 106 -12.72 -12.39 -18.67
C ASP A 106 -12.18 -13.53 -17.77
N LEU A 107 -12.02 -13.22 -16.48
CA LEU A 107 -11.69 -14.13 -15.42
C LEU A 107 -13.02 -14.58 -14.83
N ALA A 108 -13.32 -15.88 -14.96
CA ALA A 108 -14.48 -16.46 -14.31
C ALA A 108 -14.23 -16.45 -12.80
N LEU A 109 -14.58 -15.36 -12.11
CA LEU A 109 -14.44 -15.20 -10.66
C LEU A 109 -15.68 -15.67 -9.89
N GLU A 110 -16.64 -16.29 -10.59
CA GLU A 110 -17.92 -16.78 -10.04
C GLU A 110 -17.75 -17.78 -8.87
N PHE A 111 -16.56 -18.37 -8.71
CA PHE A 111 -16.23 -19.31 -7.63
C PHE A 111 -15.76 -18.64 -6.33
N LEU A 112 -15.52 -17.32 -6.32
CA LEU A 112 -15.04 -16.59 -5.14
C LEU A 112 -16.18 -16.02 -4.27
N ASP A 113 -17.42 -16.06 -4.75
CA ASP A 113 -18.61 -15.55 -4.05
C ASP A 113 -19.28 -16.60 -3.12
N GLU A 114 -18.58 -17.71 -2.76
CA GLU A 114 -19.04 -18.71 -1.77
C GLU A 114 -18.59 -18.40 -0.32
#